data_AF-K7GB93-F1
#
_entry.id   AF-K7GB93-F1
#
_cell.length_a   1.000
_cell.length_b   1.000
_cell.length_c   1.000
_cell.angle_alpha   90.00
_cell.angle_beta   90.00
_cell.angle_gamma   90.00
#
_symmetry.space_group_name_H-M   'P 1'
#
loop_
_entity.id
_entity.type
_entity.pdbx_description
1 polymer ?
#
loop_
_entity_poly.entity_id
_entity_poly.type
_entity_poly.pdbx_seq_one_letter_code
_entity_poly.pdbx_strand_id
1 'polypeptide(L)'
;MCTMEYKPVCGTDGKTYSNKCVFCAAVFKQLGSLCFEHDGECQMLLAALGFCSEYTAPPTACQEIYKPVCGTDGNTYSNKCTFCIAVFEQLGSLCFEHDGEC
;
A
#
# COMPACT_ATOMS: atom_id res chain seq x y z
N MET A 1 22.54 4.91 -8.60
CA MET A 1 23.08 5.81 -7.55
C MET A 1 22.03 6.88 -7.29
N CYS A 2 21.70 7.17 -6.02
CA CYS A 2 20.67 8.17 -5.65
C CYS A 2 21.31 9.52 -5.30
N THR A 3 20.57 10.61 -5.51
CA THR A 3 20.95 11.95 -5.05
C THR A 3 20.62 12.13 -3.56
N MET A 4 21.23 13.13 -2.93
CA MET A 4 21.00 13.48 -1.51
C MET A 4 19.88 14.51 -1.33
N GLU A 5 19.01 14.66 -2.33
CA GLU A 5 17.85 15.54 -2.25
C GLU A 5 16.84 15.00 -1.22
N TYR A 6 16.32 15.89 -0.37
CA TYR A 6 15.31 15.54 0.63
C TYR A 6 13.91 15.85 0.12
N LYS A 7 13.23 14.80 -0.34
CA LYS A 7 11.82 14.80 -0.79
C LYS A 7 11.16 13.53 -0.25
N PRO A 8 10.84 13.50 1.05
CA PRO A 8 10.52 12.27 1.74
C PRO A 8 9.26 11.63 1.17
N VAL A 9 9.20 10.30 1.25
CA VAL A 9 8.01 9.50 0.91
C VAL A 9 7.79 8.46 1.99
N CYS A 10 6.52 8.15 2.26
CA CYS A 10 6.14 7.10 3.18
C CYS A 10 5.86 5.80 2.41
N GLY A 11 6.42 4.70 2.91
CA GLY A 11 6.11 3.36 2.42
C GLY A 11 5.09 2.66 3.31
N THR A 12 4.41 1.64 2.77
CA THR A 12 3.45 0.81 3.51
C THR A 12 4.05 0.06 4.69
N ASP A 13 5.38 -0.03 4.78
CA ASP A 13 6.10 -0.57 5.94
C ASP A 13 6.25 0.44 7.09
N GLY A 14 5.61 1.61 6.98
CA GLY A 14 5.66 2.68 7.96
C GLY A 14 7.01 3.39 8.05
N LYS A 15 7.91 3.18 7.08
CA LYS A 15 9.20 3.87 7.03
C LYS A 15 9.17 5.06 6.09
N THR A 16 9.74 6.16 6.58
CA THR A 16 10.06 7.33 5.77
C THR A 16 11.33 7.07 4.97
N TYR A 17 11.25 7.27 3.66
CA TYR A 17 12.39 7.23 2.75
C TYR A 17 12.75 8.64 2.31
N SER A 18 14.03 9.02 2.36
CA SER A 18 14.49 10.39 2.12
C SER A 18 14.16 10.94 0.74
N ASN A 19 14.03 10.06 -0.26
CA ASN A 19 13.51 10.38 -1.58
C ASN A 19 13.03 9.12 -2.33
N LYS A 20 12.33 9.34 -3.46
CA LYS A 20 11.82 8.27 -4.33
C LYS A 20 12.89 7.29 -4.79
N CYS A 21 14.13 7.73 -5.02
CA CYS A 21 15.21 6.82 -5.42
C CYS A 21 15.57 5.85 -4.29
N VAL A 22 15.69 6.34 -3.05
CA VAL A 22 15.95 5.50 -1.88
C VAL A 22 14.78 4.56 -1.60
N PHE A 23 13.54 5.04 -1.77
CA PHE A 23 12.34 4.21 -1.70
C PHE A 23 12.37 3.07 -2.73
N CYS A 24 12.57 3.37 -4.03
CA CYS A 24 12.63 2.35 -5.07
C CYS A 24 13.73 1.30 -4.79
N ALA A 25 14.89 1.71 -4.31
CA ALA A 25 15.94 0.77 -3.91
C ALA A 25 15.50 -0.18 -2.78
N ALA A 26 14.66 0.28 -1.86
CA ALA A 26 14.06 -0.55 -0.83
C ALA A 26 12.98 -1.50 -1.39
N VAL A 27 12.15 -1.05 -2.35
CA VAL A 27 11.19 -1.90 -3.06
C VAL A 27 11.89 -3.08 -3.72
N PHE A 28 12.99 -2.84 -4.44
CA PHE A 28 13.79 -3.91 -5.05
C PHE A 28 14.36 -4.88 -4.01
N LYS A 29 14.81 -4.39 -2.85
CA LYS A 29 15.33 -5.24 -1.76
C LYS A 29 14.23 -6.10 -1.12
N GLN A 30 13.00 -5.61 -1.11
CA GLN A 30 11.84 -6.31 -0.56
C GLN A 30 11.05 -7.07 -1.63
N LEU A 31 11.66 -7.33 -2.81
CA LEU A 31 11.05 -8.09 -3.90
C LEU A 31 9.68 -7.54 -4.35
N GLY A 32 9.46 -6.22 -4.24
CA GLY A 32 8.20 -5.59 -4.61
C GLY A 32 7.14 -5.55 -3.51
N SER A 33 7.35 -6.16 -2.34
CA SER A 33 6.39 -6.18 -1.23
C SER A 33 6.25 -4.86 -0.45
N LEU A 34 6.97 -3.82 -0.88
CA LEU A 34 6.92 -2.47 -0.29
C LEU A 34 6.26 -1.53 -1.28
N CYS A 35 5.25 -0.80 -0.82
CA CYS A 35 4.50 0.09 -1.69
C CYS A 35 4.57 1.52 -1.23
N PHE A 36 4.38 2.41 -2.21
CA PHE A 36 4.31 3.83 -1.95
C PHE A 36 2.96 4.12 -1.30
N GLU A 37 2.98 4.88 -0.22
CA GLU A 37 1.76 5.28 0.45
C GLU A 37 1.42 6.74 0.14
N HIS A 38 2.28 7.67 0.55
CA HIS A 38 2.08 9.10 0.34
C HIS A 38 3.41 9.86 0.26
N ASP A 39 3.38 11.04 -0.35
CA ASP A 39 4.52 11.97 -0.28
C ASP A 39 4.59 12.58 1.14
N GLY A 40 5.80 12.81 1.65
CA GLY A 40 6.05 13.24 3.03
C GLY A 40 6.60 12.14 3.92
N GLU A 41 6.83 12.48 5.19
CA GLU A 41 7.26 11.52 6.21
C GLU A 41 6.07 10.72 6.74
N CYS A 42 6.29 9.46 7.11
CA CYS A 42 5.24 8.64 7.71
C CYS A 42 4.72 9.24 9.01
N GLN A 43 3.39 9.32 9.13
CA GLN A 43 2.74 9.61 10.40
C GLN A 43 2.51 8.29 11.13
N MET A 44 3.07 8.18 12.34
CA MET A 44 3.32 6.97 13.14
C MET A 44 2.11 6.06 13.44
N LEU A 45 0.91 6.34 12.92
CA LEU A 45 -0.32 5.62 13.27
C LEU A 45 -1.11 5.07 12.07
N LEU A 46 -0.85 5.50 10.83
CA LEU A 46 -1.75 5.17 9.71
C LEU A 46 -1.04 4.71 8.42
N ALA A 47 0.25 4.40 8.51
CA ALA A 47 1.09 4.24 7.32
C ALA A 47 0.96 2.90 6.57
N ALA A 48 0.24 1.93 7.13
CA ALA A 48 0.08 0.61 6.51
C ALA A 48 -1.16 0.52 5.60
N LEU A 49 -1.95 1.59 5.54
CA LEU A 49 -3.29 1.50 5.02
C LEU A 49 -3.45 2.12 3.64
N GLY A 50 -2.77 3.22 3.30
CA GLY A 50 -2.80 3.79 1.95
C GLY A 50 -4.21 3.83 1.33
N PHE A 51 -4.45 3.00 0.30
CA PHE A 51 -5.76 2.80 -0.34
C PHE A 51 -6.90 2.48 0.66
N CYS A 52 -6.58 1.77 1.74
CA CYS A 52 -7.43 1.36 2.85
C CYS A 52 -7.43 2.34 4.03
N SER A 53 -6.90 3.56 3.88
CA SER A 53 -6.83 4.58 4.95
C SER A 53 -8.18 4.94 5.60
N GLU A 54 -9.30 4.65 4.95
CA GLU A 54 -10.64 4.80 5.52
C GLU A 54 -10.96 3.77 6.61
N TYR A 55 -10.22 2.67 6.68
CA TYR A 55 -10.40 1.58 7.62
C TYR A 55 -9.36 1.68 8.75
N THR A 56 -9.80 2.08 9.95
CA THR A 56 -8.92 2.10 11.14
C THR A 56 -8.68 0.72 11.75
N ALA A 57 -9.40 -0.29 11.27
CA ALA A 57 -9.31 -1.69 11.69
C ALA A 57 -9.81 -2.61 10.54
N PRO A 58 -9.49 -3.91 10.56
CA PRO A 58 -9.95 -4.86 9.56
C PRO A 58 -11.49 -4.85 9.44
N PRO A 59 -12.05 -4.69 8.24
CA PRO A 59 -13.49 -4.82 8.03
C PRO A 59 -13.96 -6.23 8.41
N THR A 60 -15.01 -6.34 9.22
CA THR A 60 -15.60 -7.64 9.59
C THR A 60 -16.68 -8.10 8.62
N ALA A 61 -17.21 -7.19 7.80
CA ALA A 61 -18.20 -7.48 6.76
C ALA A 61 -18.06 -6.47 5.61
N CYS A 62 -18.33 -6.93 4.39
CA CYS A 62 -18.33 -6.10 3.19
C CYS A 62 -19.71 -6.11 2.54
N GLN A 63 -20.08 -4.99 1.92
CA GLN A 63 -21.23 -4.96 1.02
C GLN A 63 -20.93 -5.76 -0.24
N GLU A 64 -21.94 -6.44 -0.78
CA GLU A 64 -21.85 -7.17 -2.07
C GLU A 64 -21.98 -6.22 -3.26
N ILE A 65 -21.12 -5.19 -3.29
CA ILE A 65 -20.98 -4.29 -4.43
C ILE A 65 -19.81 -4.77 -5.26
N TYR A 66 -20.04 -5.05 -6.54
CA TYR A 66 -18.98 -5.44 -7.46
C TYR A 66 -18.37 -4.19 -8.13
N LYS A 67 -17.16 -3.83 -7.67
CA LYS A 67 -16.31 -2.74 -8.17
C LYS A 67 -14.85 -3.21 -8.05
N PRO A 68 -14.39 -4.05 -8.96
CA PRO A 68 -13.17 -4.81 -8.78
C PRO A 68 -11.93 -3.91 -8.71
N VAL A 69 -10.91 -4.38 -7.97
CA VAL A 69 -9.59 -3.77 -7.90
C VAL A 69 -8.52 -4.86 -8.03
N CYS A 70 -7.40 -4.52 -8.67
CA CYS A 70 -6.26 -5.41 -8.82
C CYS A 70 -5.23 -5.14 -7.73
N GLY A 71 -4.79 -6.19 -7.04
CA GLY A 71 -3.68 -6.16 -6.09
C GLY A 71 -2.35 -6.48 -6.76
N THR A 72 -1.25 -6.02 -6.16
CA THR A 72 0.13 -6.32 -6.63
C THR A 72 0.51 -7.79 -6.52
N ASP A 73 -0.33 -8.61 -5.89
CA ASP A 73 -0.22 -10.07 -5.88
C ASP A 73 -0.84 -10.73 -7.12
N GLY A 74 -1.39 -9.93 -8.05
CA GLY A 74 -2.06 -10.38 -9.27
C GLY A 74 -3.49 -10.90 -9.03
N ASN A 75 -4.06 -10.69 -7.84
CA ASN A 75 -5.42 -11.11 -7.53
C ASN A 75 -6.43 -9.96 -7.72
N THR A 76 -7.56 -10.30 -8.33
CA THR A 76 -8.74 -9.42 -8.42
C THR A 76 -9.58 -9.54 -7.15
N TYR A 77 -9.85 -8.40 -6.53
CA TYR A 77 -10.73 -8.30 -5.37
C TYR A 77 -12.05 -7.66 -5.76
N SER A 78 -13.18 -8.27 -5.38
CA SER A 78 -14.53 -7.86 -5.78
C SER A 78 -14.85 -6.39 -5.51
N ASN A 79 -14.27 -5.84 -4.43
CA ASN A 79 -14.31 -4.44 -4.11
C ASN A 79 -13.18 -4.02 -3.16
N LYS A 80 -13.07 -2.71 -2.95
CA LYS A 80 -12.18 -2.07 -1.98
C LYS A 80 -12.23 -2.71 -0.59
N CYS A 81 -13.41 -3.06 -0.07
CA CYS A 81 -13.53 -3.68 1.26
C CYS A 81 -12.88 -5.07 1.28
N THR A 82 -13.16 -5.92 0.30
CA THR A 82 -12.54 -7.26 0.20
C THR A 82 -11.02 -7.19 -0.01
N PHE A 83 -10.55 -6.19 -0.77
CA PHE A 83 -9.12 -5.91 -0.92
C PHE A 83 -8.50 -5.52 0.42
N CYS A 84 -9.12 -4.58 1.14
CA CYS A 84 -8.57 -4.09 2.40
C CYS A 84 -8.53 -5.17 3.48
N ILE A 85 -9.48 -6.10 3.53
CA ILE A 85 -9.38 -7.28 4.40
C ILE A 85 -8.08 -8.04 4.13
N ALA A 86 -7.77 -8.32 2.86
CA ALA A 86 -6.54 -9.01 2.50
C ALA A 86 -5.28 -8.20 2.82
N VAL A 87 -5.32 -6.86 2.69
CA VAL A 87 -4.23 -5.99 3.15
C VAL A 87 -3.96 -6.16 4.65
N PHE A 88 -5.00 -6.21 5.47
CA PHE A 88 -4.87 -6.44 6.91
C PHE A 88 -4.34 -7.85 7.23
N GLU A 89 -4.76 -8.88 6.50
CA GLU A 89 -4.26 -10.26 6.66
C GLU A 89 -2.78 -10.39 6.27
N GLN A 90 -2.35 -9.64 5.25
CA GLN A 90 -0.98 -9.63 4.75
C GLN A 90 -0.12 -8.54 5.42
N LEU A 91 -0.56 -7.97 6.55
CA LEU A 91 0.16 -6.95 7.32
C LEU A 91 0.65 -5.76 6.47
N GLY A 92 -0.12 -5.34 5.46
CA GLY A 92 0.22 -4.20 4.60
C GLY A 92 1.20 -4.50 3.46
N SER A 93 1.56 -5.78 3.23
CA SER A 93 2.43 -6.19 2.12
C SER A 93 1.71 -6.33 0.77
N LEU A 94 0.37 -6.40 0.79
CA LEU A 94 -0.49 -6.31 -0.39
C LEU A 94 -0.80 -4.86 -0.71
N CYS A 95 -0.67 -4.49 -1.99
CA CYS A 95 -0.87 -3.12 -2.42
C CYS A 95 -1.85 -3.01 -3.57
N PHE A 96 -2.49 -1.86 -3.66
CA PHE A 96 -3.36 -1.56 -4.77
C PHE A 96 -2.52 -1.30 -6.02
N GLU A 97 -2.82 -1.99 -7.11
CA GLU A 97 -2.16 -1.82 -8.39
C GLU A 97 -2.97 -0.90 -9.31
N HIS A 98 -4.22 -1.26 -9.61
CA HIS A 98 -5.14 -0.45 -10.41
C HIS A 98 -6.62 -0.81 -10.18
N ASP A 99 -7.52 0.06 -10.64
CA ASP A 99 -8.96 -0.23 -10.69
C ASP A 99 -9.28 -1.26 -11.78
N GLY A 100 -10.30 -2.08 -11.57
CA GLY A 100 -10.69 -3.17 -12.47
C GLY A 100 -10.13 -4.52 -12.03
N GLU A 101 -10.35 -5.53 -12.88
CA GLU A 101 -9.75 -6.85 -12.70
C GLU A 101 -8.28 -6.84 -13.16
N CYS A 102 -7.43 -7.63 -12.52
CA CYS A 102 -6.17 -8.09 -13.12
C CYS A 102 -6.47 -8.95 -14.36
#